data_AF-A0A7C3TTH8-F1
#
_entry.id   AF-A0A7C3TTH8-F1
#
_cell.length_a   1.000
_cell.length_b   1.000
_cell.length_c   1.000
_cell.angle_alpha   90.00
_cell.angle_beta   90.00
_cell.angle_gamma   90.00
#
_symmetry.space_group_name_H-M   'P 1'
#
loop_
_entity.id
_entity.type
_entity.pdbx_description
1 polymer ?
#
loop_
_entity_poly.entity_id
_entity_poly.type
_entity_poly.pdbx_seq_one_letter_code
_entity_poly.pdbx_strand_id
1 'polypeptide(L)'
;MAGNEHTDHAAEDHRGRCAVPPTFVRLSDCLQQSIDRDLGYHGEDRFVFFHYEPRGGEVMWHDRHSYGFAAGGWRAYFEDIEPLGDRYGVDLSGAGEPPRYGLLVDRARRELWLADISGARAFMSRCRDDDGT
;
A
#
# COMPACT_ATOMS: atom_id res chain seq x y z
N MET A 1 8.09 -8.86 -53.64
CA MET A 1 8.25 -9.82 -52.54
C MET A 1 7.96 -9.10 -51.25
N ALA A 2 6.97 -9.57 -50.50
CA ALA A 2 6.62 -9.09 -49.18
C ALA A 2 7.74 -9.43 -48.18
N GLY A 3 7.96 -8.57 -47.20
CA GLY A 3 9.03 -8.74 -46.21
C GLY A 3 8.93 -7.73 -45.06
N ASN A 4 7.82 -7.86 -44.33
CA ASN A 4 7.55 -7.57 -42.92
C ASN A 4 8.39 -6.51 -42.19
N GLU A 5 7.66 -5.45 -41.81
CA GLU A 5 7.57 -4.86 -40.46
C GLU A 5 8.37 -5.60 -39.37
N HIS A 6 9.39 -4.95 -38.84
CA HIS A 6 9.80 -5.15 -37.46
C HIS A 6 9.40 -3.90 -36.70
N THR A 7 8.14 -3.90 -36.29
CA THR A 7 7.59 -2.99 -35.29
C THR A 7 8.42 -3.20 -34.03
N ASP A 8 9.36 -2.29 -33.79
CA ASP A 8 10.00 -2.10 -32.50
C ASP A 8 8.86 -1.80 -31.51
N HIS A 9 8.34 -2.86 -30.89
CA HIS A 9 7.54 -2.77 -29.70
C HIS A 9 8.51 -2.36 -28.60
N ALA A 10 8.89 -1.08 -28.61
CA ALA A 10 9.17 -0.38 -27.37
C ALA A 10 7.96 -0.66 -26.48
N ALA A 11 8.12 -1.63 -25.58
CA ALA A 11 7.20 -1.84 -24.48
C ALA A 11 7.28 -0.56 -23.65
N GLU A 12 6.52 0.45 -24.05
CA GLU A 12 6.29 1.65 -23.26
C GLU A 12 5.72 1.16 -21.94
N ASP A 13 6.57 1.23 -20.94
CA ASP A 13 6.32 0.92 -19.56
C ASP A 13 5.24 1.88 -19.04
N HIS A 14 3.98 1.60 -19.37
CA HIS A 14 2.79 2.26 -18.81
C HIS A 14 2.62 1.97 -17.31
N ARG A 15 3.63 1.41 -16.61
CA ARG A 15 3.63 1.20 -15.15
C ARG A 15 4.01 2.46 -14.35
N GLY A 16 4.34 3.56 -15.02
CA GLY A 16 4.87 4.75 -14.39
C GLY A 16 3.98 5.97 -14.52
N ARG A 17 3.15 6.25 -13.50
CA ARG A 17 2.74 7.64 -13.18
C ARG A 17 2.61 7.91 -11.68
N CYS A 18 2.21 6.91 -10.90
CA CYS A 18 2.19 7.03 -9.44
C CYS A 18 3.51 6.67 -8.77
N ALA A 19 4.42 7.65 -8.73
CA ALA A 19 5.62 7.56 -7.92
C ALA A 19 5.25 7.74 -6.43
N VAL A 20 5.64 6.76 -5.60
CA VAL A 20 5.51 6.84 -4.15
C VAL A 20 6.37 8.03 -3.65
N PRO A 21 5.83 8.90 -2.78
CA PRO A 21 6.56 10.07 -2.28
C PRO A 21 7.87 9.69 -1.57
N PRO A 22 8.93 10.51 -1.69
CA PRO A 22 10.21 10.25 -1.01
C PRO A 22 10.11 10.39 0.52
N THR A 23 9.03 10.97 1.03
CA THR A 23 8.73 11.04 2.47
C THR A 23 8.27 9.70 3.03
N PHE A 24 7.94 8.72 2.18
CA PHE A 24 7.57 7.38 2.62
C PHE A 24 8.82 6.53 2.80
N VAL A 25 8.83 5.73 3.85
CA VAL A 25 9.99 4.89 4.18
C VAL A 25 9.77 3.50 3.60
N ARG A 26 10.62 3.08 2.66
CA ARG A 26 10.54 1.74 2.08
C ARG A 26 10.99 0.68 3.10
N LEU A 27 10.12 -0.29 3.35
CA LEU A 27 10.40 -1.44 4.21
C LEU A 27 11.02 -2.55 3.34
N SER A 28 12.35 -2.54 3.22
CA SER A 28 13.08 -3.42 2.29
C SER A 28 13.21 -4.87 2.77
N ASP A 29 12.97 -5.11 4.06
CA ASP A 29 13.23 -6.40 4.73
C ASP A 29 12.00 -7.33 4.77
N CYS A 30 10.82 -6.84 4.42
CA CYS A 30 9.56 -7.58 4.55
C CYS A 30 8.87 -7.72 3.20
N LEU A 31 9.12 -8.86 2.56
CA LEU A 31 8.45 -9.27 1.33
C LEU A 31 7.60 -10.50 1.60
N GLN A 32 6.65 -10.40 2.54
CA GLN A 32 5.59 -11.40 2.61
C GLN A 32 4.70 -11.22 1.39
N GLN A 33 4.82 -12.17 0.47
CA GLN A 33 3.87 -12.29 -0.63
C GLN A 33 2.49 -12.48 0.00
N SER A 34 1.55 -11.61 -0.34
CA SER A 34 0.15 -11.66 0.13
C SER A 34 -0.15 -11.05 1.49
N ILE A 35 0.74 -10.22 2.06
CA ILE A 35 0.46 -9.50 3.32
C ILE A 35 -0.84 -8.67 3.25
N ASP A 36 -1.20 -8.17 2.06
CA ASP A 36 -2.49 -7.51 1.81
C ASP A 36 -3.69 -8.43 2.09
N ARG A 37 -3.60 -9.70 1.70
CA ARG A 37 -4.64 -10.71 1.93
C ARG A 37 -4.69 -11.15 3.39
N ASP A 38 -3.55 -11.26 4.05
CA ASP A 38 -3.47 -11.59 5.49
C ASP A 38 -4.06 -10.46 6.35
N LEU A 39 -3.93 -9.21 5.89
CA LEU A 39 -4.60 -8.03 6.45
C LEU A 39 -6.07 -7.90 6.04
N GLY A 40 -6.60 -8.86 5.26
CA GLY A 40 -8.01 -8.98 4.90
C GLY A 40 -8.45 -8.13 3.70
N TYR A 41 -7.52 -7.61 2.90
CA TYR A 41 -7.85 -6.93 1.65
C TYR A 41 -7.97 -7.93 0.51
N HIS A 42 -9.13 -7.95 -0.17
CA HIS A 42 -9.40 -8.86 -1.28
C HIS A 42 -9.60 -8.20 -2.65
N GLY A 43 -9.43 -6.88 -2.74
CA GLY A 43 -9.58 -6.15 -4.00
C GLY A 43 -8.38 -6.29 -4.94
N GLU A 44 -8.47 -5.59 -6.06
CA GLU A 44 -7.51 -5.69 -7.16
C GLU A 44 -6.69 -4.41 -7.40
N ASP A 45 -6.88 -3.37 -6.60
CA ASP A 45 -6.13 -2.13 -6.75
C ASP A 45 -4.61 -2.35 -6.57
N ARG A 46 -3.82 -1.56 -7.29
CA ARG A 46 -2.35 -1.61 -7.18
C ARG A 46 -1.87 -1.15 -5.80
N PHE A 47 -2.44 -0.06 -5.31
CA PHE A 47 -2.05 0.55 -4.05
C PHE A 47 -3.12 0.32 -3.02
N VAL A 48 -2.72 -0.13 -1.83
CA VAL A 48 -3.63 -0.33 -0.70
C VAL A 48 -2.93 0.17 0.55
N PHE A 49 -3.61 1.01 1.31
CA PHE A 49 -3.10 1.56 2.56
C PHE A 49 -3.82 0.93 3.75
N PHE A 50 -3.06 0.44 4.72
CA PHE A 50 -3.54 -0.21 5.93
C PHE A 50 -3.16 0.60 7.17
N HIS A 51 -4.08 0.75 8.12
CA HIS A 51 -3.77 1.25 9.46
C HIS A 51 -4.64 0.55 10.49
N TYR A 52 -4.14 0.42 11.72
CA TYR A 52 -4.90 -0.19 12.80
C TYR A 52 -5.75 0.87 13.51
N GLU A 53 -7.04 0.61 13.71
CA GLU A 53 -7.96 1.46 14.48
C GLU A 53 -8.14 0.87 15.89
N PRO A 54 -7.51 1.43 16.93
CA PRO A 54 -7.51 0.85 18.28
C PRO A 54 -8.89 0.80 18.92
N ARG A 55 -9.80 1.73 18.57
CA ARG A 55 -11.15 1.76 19.15
C ARG A 55 -12.03 0.62 18.65
N GLY A 56 -11.82 0.22 17.39
CA GLY A 56 -12.52 -0.91 16.78
C GLY A 56 -11.81 -2.25 17.03
N GLY A 57 -10.50 -2.22 17.28
CA GLY A 57 -9.68 -3.42 17.30
C GLY A 57 -9.50 -4.02 15.90
N GLU A 58 -9.54 -3.17 14.87
CA GLU A 58 -9.67 -3.59 13.47
C GLU A 58 -8.52 -3.05 12.63
N VAL A 59 -8.16 -3.78 11.58
CA VAL A 59 -7.30 -3.25 10.51
C VAL A 59 -8.20 -2.60 9.48
N MET A 60 -8.01 -1.30 9.31
CA MET A 60 -8.65 -0.50 8.28
C MET A 60 -7.80 -0.57 7.01
N TRP A 61 -8.45 -0.71 5.86
CA TRP A 61 -7.80 -0.61 4.56
C TRP A 61 -8.47 0.44 3.69
N HIS A 62 -7.69 1.07 2.83
CA HIS A 62 -8.10 2.10 1.89
C HIS A 62 -7.43 1.80 0.54
N ASP A 63 -8.22 1.56 -0.49
CA ASP A 63 -7.75 1.49 -1.86
C ASP A 63 -8.22 2.72 -2.66
N ARG A 64 -8.06 2.72 -3.99
CA ARG A 64 -8.48 3.86 -4.81
C ARG A 64 -9.98 3.90 -5.01
N HIS A 65 -10.74 2.85 -4.69
CA HIS A 65 -12.17 2.79 -4.97
C HIS A 65 -13.03 2.83 -3.72
N SER A 66 -12.51 2.33 -2.61
CA SER A 66 -13.28 1.99 -1.42
C SER A 66 -12.41 2.01 -0.16
N TYR A 67 -13.09 1.95 0.97
CA TYR A 67 -12.48 1.73 2.27
C TYR A 67 -13.26 0.62 2.98
N GLY A 68 -12.58 -0.10 3.87
CA GLY A 68 -13.20 -1.14 4.65
C GLY A 68 -12.33 -1.55 5.82
N PHE A 69 -12.73 -2.63 6.47
CA PHE A 69 -12.06 -3.16 7.65
C PHE A 69 -12.07 -4.69 7.63
N ALA A 70 -11.11 -5.29 8.34
CA ALA A 70 -11.03 -6.73 8.52
C ALA A 70 -10.93 -7.07 10.02
N ALA A 71 -11.98 -7.70 10.56
CA ALA A 71 -12.09 -8.08 11.97
C ALA A 71 -11.10 -9.20 12.41
N GLY A 72 -10.29 -9.75 11.50
CA GLY A 72 -9.26 -10.75 11.79
C GLY A 72 -7.83 -10.35 11.39
N GLY A 73 -7.67 -9.23 10.68
CA GLY A 73 -6.36 -8.77 10.19
C GLY A 73 -5.44 -8.26 11.31
N TRP A 74 -5.99 -7.99 12.50
CA TRP A 74 -5.25 -7.45 13.63
C TRP A 74 -4.08 -8.36 14.05
N ARG A 75 -4.25 -9.69 13.98
CA ARG A 75 -3.18 -10.60 14.38
C ARG A 75 -1.97 -10.51 13.45
N ALA A 76 -2.19 -10.58 12.13
CA ALA A 76 -1.13 -10.37 11.15
C ALA A 76 -0.53 -8.96 11.26
N TYR A 77 -1.35 -7.95 11.59
CA TYR A 77 -0.86 -6.60 11.82
C TYR A 77 0.11 -6.53 13.01
N PHE A 78 -0.21 -7.12 14.15
CA PHE A 78 0.68 -7.11 15.32
C PHE A 78 1.85 -8.09 15.22
N GLU A 79 1.68 -9.23 14.53
CA GLU A 79 2.74 -10.22 14.37
C GLU A 79 3.77 -9.80 13.31
N ASP A 80 3.32 -9.24 12.19
CA ASP A 80 4.16 -8.97 11.02
C ASP A 80 4.44 -7.49 10.77
N ILE A 81 3.52 -6.57 11.14
CA ILE A 81 3.60 -5.14 10.77
C ILE A 81 4.06 -4.25 11.92
N GLU A 82 3.50 -4.38 13.13
CA GLU A 82 3.89 -3.59 14.30
C GLU A 82 5.40 -3.65 14.58
N PRO A 83 6.07 -4.82 14.54
CA PRO A 83 7.52 -4.91 14.79
C PRO A 83 8.36 -4.15 13.75
N LEU A 84 7.79 -3.87 12.57
CA LEU A 84 8.43 -3.02 11.57
C LEU A 84 8.37 -1.57 12.02
N GLY A 85 7.22 -1.10 12.52
CA GLY A 85 7.08 0.21 13.14
C GLY A 85 8.18 0.46 14.17
N ASP A 86 8.36 -0.46 15.11
CA ASP A 86 9.39 -0.38 16.15
C ASP A 86 10.80 -0.24 15.58
N ARG A 87 11.15 -1.03 14.56
CA ARG A 87 12.47 -0.96 13.90
C ARG A 87 12.73 0.41 13.27
N TYR A 88 11.69 1.08 12.78
CA TYR A 88 11.78 2.41 12.16
C TYR A 88 11.43 3.55 13.14
N GLY A 89 11.19 3.25 14.42
CA GLY A 89 10.89 4.24 15.46
C GLY A 89 9.51 4.88 15.32
N VAL A 90 8.54 4.16 14.77
CA VAL A 90 7.19 4.64 14.47
C VAL A 90 6.14 3.79 15.18
N ASP A 91 5.23 4.43 15.90
CA ASP A 91 4.06 3.77 16.48
C ASP A 91 3.01 3.48 15.40
N LEU A 92 2.80 2.19 15.14
CA LEU A 92 1.78 1.67 14.23
C LEU A 92 0.55 1.11 14.98
N SER A 93 0.67 0.84 16.28
CA SER A 93 -0.41 0.29 17.09
C SER A 93 -1.36 1.37 17.61
N GLY A 94 -0.95 2.64 17.57
CA GLY A 94 -1.78 3.76 18.02
C GLY A 94 -2.10 3.64 19.50
N ALA A 95 -1.12 3.22 20.31
CA ALA A 95 -1.30 2.91 21.73
C ALA A 95 -1.66 4.17 22.53
N GLY A 96 -2.95 4.52 22.55
CA GLY A 96 -3.53 5.65 23.28
C GLY A 96 -3.79 6.91 22.46
N GLU A 97 -3.39 6.95 21.20
CA GLU A 97 -3.65 8.05 20.26
C GLU A 97 -4.15 7.52 18.91
N PRO A 98 -4.86 8.33 18.10
CA PRO A 98 -5.18 7.94 16.73
C PRO A 98 -3.92 7.53 15.97
N PRO A 99 -3.95 6.42 15.19
CA PRO A 99 -2.80 5.99 14.40
C PRO A 99 -2.36 7.13 13.50
N ARG A 100 -1.07 7.46 13.51
CA ARG A 100 -0.50 8.52 12.65
C ARG A 100 0.12 7.95 11.39
N TYR A 101 0.51 6.69 11.44
CA TYR A 101 1.20 5.98 10.38
C TYR A 101 0.48 4.69 10.05
N GLY A 102 0.77 4.19 8.86
CA GLY A 102 0.29 2.91 8.40
C GLY A 102 1.18 2.38 7.28
N LEU A 103 0.71 1.30 6.68
CA LEU A 103 1.42 0.55 5.67
C LEU A 103 0.78 0.76 4.31
N LEU A 104 1.53 1.32 3.36
CA LEU A 104 1.15 1.31 1.95
C LEU A 104 1.81 0.10 1.25
N VAL A 105 0.99 -0.70 0.59
CA VAL A 105 1.41 -1.81 -0.26
C VAL A 105 1.34 -1.38 -1.72
N ASP A 106 2.45 -1.47 -2.46
CA ASP A 106 2.46 -1.45 -3.93
C ASP A 106 2.48 -2.91 -4.42
N ARG A 107 1.31 -3.41 -4.83
CA ARG A 107 1.13 -4.80 -5.26
C ARG A 107 1.79 -5.08 -6.62
N ALA A 108 1.93 -4.07 -7.48
CA ALA A 108 2.58 -4.23 -8.79
C ALA A 108 4.10 -4.36 -8.66
N ARG A 109 4.71 -3.58 -7.77
CA ARG A 109 6.16 -3.60 -7.51
C ARG A 109 6.56 -4.55 -6.39
N ARG A 110 5.58 -5.09 -5.64
CA ARG A 110 5.78 -5.88 -4.42
C ARG A 110 6.63 -5.10 -3.42
N GLU A 111 6.25 -3.87 -3.14
CA GLU A 111 6.99 -3.00 -2.22
C GLU A 111 6.09 -2.60 -1.05
N LEU A 112 6.67 -2.54 0.15
CA LEU A 112 6.02 -2.06 1.35
C LEU A 112 6.62 -0.71 1.75
N TRP A 113 5.74 0.20 2.15
CA TRP A 113 6.10 1.56 2.50
C TRP A 113 5.40 1.96 3.78
N LEU A 114 6.15 2.52 4.72
CA LEU A 114 5.59 3.20 5.87
C LEU A 114 5.29 4.65 5.49
N ALA A 115 4.06 5.07 5.76
CA ALA A 115 3.56 6.38 5.39
C ALA A 115 2.69 6.96 6.51
N ASP A 116 2.72 8.28 6.67
CA ASP A 116 1.74 8.95 7.51
C ASP A 116 0.35 8.86 6.84
N ILE A 117 -0.72 8.75 7.64
CA ILE A 117 -2.08 8.55 7.10
C ILE A 117 -2.49 9.70 6.16
N SER A 118 -2.10 10.93 6.46
CA SER A 118 -2.45 12.10 5.66
C SER A 118 -1.75 12.07 4.30
N GLY A 119 -0.46 11.79 4.28
CA GLY A 119 0.37 11.62 3.09
C GLY A 119 -0.09 10.45 2.23
N ALA A 120 -0.41 9.32 2.85
CA ALA A 120 -0.98 8.16 2.15
C ALA A 120 -2.30 8.51 1.47
N ARG A 121 -3.23 9.19 2.16
CA ARG A 121 -4.50 9.63 1.58
C ARG A 121 -4.32 10.61 0.42
N ALA A 122 -3.39 11.56 0.56
CA ALA A 122 -3.07 12.52 -0.51
C ALA A 122 -2.48 11.81 -1.73
N PHE A 123 -1.56 10.87 -1.51
CA PHE A 123 -0.98 10.03 -2.55
C PHE A 123 -2.06 9.21 -3.28
N MET A 124 -2.92 8.51 -2.53
CA MET A 124 -3.99 7.68 -3.08
C MET A 124 -4.99 8.50 -3.90
N SER A 125 -5.26 9.73 -3.49
CA SER A 125 -6.14 10.65 -4.22
C SER A 125 -5.51 11.10 -5.54
N ARG A 126 -4.22 11.48 -5.54
CA ARG A 126 -3.48 11.85 -6.76
C ARG A 126 -3.39 10.70 -7.77
N CYS A 127 -3.38 9.46 -7.26
CA CYS A 127 -3.31 8.26 -8.10
C CYS A 127 -4.62 7.82 -8.75
N ARG A 128 -5.71 8.57 -8.51
CA ARG A 128 -7.00 8.35 -9.18
C ARG A 128 -7.09 9.00 -10.56
N ASP A 129 -6.28 10.02 -10.82
CA ASP A 129 -6.54 10.96 -11.92
C ASP A 129 -5.85 10.60 -13.26
N ASP A 130 -5.17 9.45 -13.37
CA ASP A 130 -4.36 9.09 -14.54
C ASP A 130 -4.97 8.00 -15.45
N ASP A 131 -6.26 7.69 -15.30
CA ASP A 131 -6.98 6.68 -16.10
C ASP A 131 -8.07 7.28 -17.02
N GLY A 132 -7.93 8.53 -17.46
CA GLY A 132 -8.86 9.05 -18.48
C GLY A 132 -8.67 10.50 -18.93
N THR A 133 -8.00 10.68 -20.07
CA THR A 133 -8.50 11.51 -21.18
C THR A 133 -8.11 10.87 -22.50
#